data_AF-A0A537U9U9-F1
#
_entry.id   AF-A0A537U9U9-F1
#
_cell.length_a   1.000
_cell.length_b   1.000
_cell.length_c   1.000
_cell.angle_alpha   90.00
_cell.angle_beta   90.00
_cell.angle_gamma   90.00
#
_symmetry.space_group_name_H-M   'P 1'
#
loop_
_entity.id
_entity.type
_entity.pdbx_description
1 polymer ?
#
loop_
_entity_poly.entity_id
_entity_poly.type
_entity_poly.pdbx_seq_one_letter_code
_entity_poly.pdbx_strand_id
1 'polypeptide(L)'
;MTTFTRRTMLAGTAAAAAAVAGPRSILAPARAAAPPVGKQAPGFYRYKLGSHEITVVTDGARSFPLPDTFVSNAKKDDVNAALEAAHLPRDTVTLVFNPIVVNTGSKLIAIDTGYGAAEAKPNTTHGQYQQNLAAAGIDARAIDTVIISHYHADHVNGLLGADDKPAFPNAEILVPAAEHKFWMDDGEMSRASPGRMQGLFKDNRRVMSGEILKRTATYEWGKEIAPGITSVAT
;
A
#
# COMPACT_ATOMS: atom_id res chain seq x y z
N MET A 1 1.44 -70.95 4.24
CA MET A 1 2.42 -69.85 4.37
C MET A 1 3.62 -70.19 3.52
N THR A 2 3.69 -69.63 2.31
CA THR A 2 4.83 -69.80 1.39
C THR A 2 5.52 -68.45 1.26
N THR A 3 6.73 -68.37 1.80
CA THR A 3 7.58 -67.18 1.84
C THR A 3 8.31 -67.01 0.51
N PHE A 4 7.99 -65.95 -0.23
CA PHE A 4 8.80 -65.52 -1.36
C PHE A 4 9.96 -64.65 -0.87
N THR A 5 11.19 -65.00 -1.23
CA THR A 5 12.37 -64.18 -0.91
C THR A 5 12.82 -63.37 -2.13
N ARG A 6 13.52 -62.26 -1.87
CA ARG A 6 13.94 -61.27 -2.89
C ARG A 6 14.88 -61.82 -3.98
N ARG A 7 15.42 -63.03 -3.83
CA ARG A 7 16.30 -63.68 -4.82
C ARG A 7 15.57 -64.43 -5.93
N THR A 8 14.30 -64.79 -5.75
CA THR A 8 13.50 -65.49 -6.77
C THR A 8 12.94 -64.58 -7.87
N MET A 9 13.14 -63.27 -7.79
CA MET A 9 12.58 -62.31 -8.76
C MET A 9 13.57 -61.85 -9.84
N LEU A 10 14.81 -62.34 -9.86
CA LEU A 10 15.86 -61.81 -10.76
C LEU A 10 16.50 -62.82 -11.73
N ALA A 11 15.95 -64.02 -11.90
CA ALA A 11 16.52 -65.02 -12.80
C ALA A 11 15.46 -65.65 -13.71
N GLY A 12 15.40 -65.17 -14.95
CA GLY A 12 14.55 -65.66 -16.03
C GLY A 12 13.45 -64.65 -16.35
N THR A 13 13.59 -63.77 -17.35
CA THR A 13 13.82 -64.12 -18.75
C THR A 13 14.48 -62.98 -19.52
N ALA A 14 15.74 -63.17 -19.89
CA ALA A 14 16.29 -62.55 -21.09
C ALA A 14 15.80 -63.37 -22.30
N ALA A 15 14.77 -62.89 -23.00
CA ALA A 15 14.48 -63.12 -24.43
C ALA A 15 12.98 -62.89 -24.72
N ALA A 16 12.60 -61.62 -24.89
CA ALA A 16 11.52 -61.22 -25.78
C ALA A 16 11.71 -59.73 -26.07
N ALA A 17 12.65 -59.42 -26.97
CA ALA A 17 12.67 -58.14 -27.67
C ALA A 17 11.47 -58.12 -28.65
N ALA A 18 10.27 -58.05 -28.12
CA ALA A 18 9.11 -57.62 -28.89
C ALA A 18 9.12 -56.10 -28.87
N ALA A 19 9.50 -55.52 -29.99
CA ALA A 19 9.28 -54.12 -30.28
C ALA A 19 7.80 -53.79 -30.08
N VAL A 20 7.44 -53.27 -28.90
CA VAL A 20 6.22 -52.48 -28.76
C VAL A 20 6.53 -51.16 -29.45
N ALA A 21 6.38 -51.17 -30.77
CA ALA A 21 6.16 -49.99 -31.58
C ALA A 21 4.78 -49.40 -31.22
N GLY A 22 4.58 -49.04 -29.95
CA GLY A 22 3.60 -48.03 -29.60
C GLY A 22 4.10 -46.72 -30.21
N PRO A 23 3.21 -45.83 -30.69
CA PRO A 23 3.65 -44.56 -31.22
C PRO A 23 4.47 -43.90 -30.12
N ARG A 24 5.77 -43.74 -30.36
CA ARG A 24 6.58 -42.80 -29.60
C ARG A 24 5.87 -41.49 -29.85
N SER A 25 5.08 -41.04 -28.87
CA SER A 25 4.62 -39.67 -28.82
C SER A 25 5.88 -38.85 -28.85
N ILE A 26 6.25 -38.39 -30.05
CA ILE A 26 7.27 -37.39 -30.25
C ILE A 26 6.67 -36.19 -29.55
N LEU A 27 6.97 -36.01 -28.27
CA LEU A 27 6.60 -34.82 -27.53
C LEU A 27 7.30 -33.70 -28.29
N ALA A 28 6.55 -33.05 -29.18
CA ALA A 28 7.02 -31.86 -29.85
C ALA A 28 7.53 -30.91 -28.75
N PRO A 29 8.73 -30.33 -28.90
CA PRO A 29 9.26 -29.45 -27.87
C PRO A 29 8.23 -28.34 -27.64
N ALA A 30 7.75 -28.24 -26.39
CA ALA A 30 6.79 -27.22 -26.02
C ALA A 30 7.42 -25.85 -26.32
N ARG A 31 6.82 -25.10 -27.25
CA ARG A 31 7.26 -23.73 -27.57
C ARG A 31 6.71 -22.79 -26.49
N ALA A 32 7.38 -22.76 -25.35
CA ALA A 32 7.04 -21.95 -24.19
C ALA A 32 7.45 -20.47 -24.32
N ALA A 33 7.43 -19.92 -25.54
CA ALA A 33 7.67 -18.50 -25.75
C ALA A 33 6.43 -17.70 -25.33
N ALA A 34 6.60 -16.71 -24.45
CA ALA A 34 5.55 -15.81 -24.02
C ALA A 34 6.00 -14.35 -24.19
N PRO A 35 5.09 -13.43 -24.53
CA PRO A 35 5.41 -12.02 -24.59
C PRO A 35 5.76 -11.47 -23.19
N PRO A 36 6.64 -10.46 -23.08
CA PRO A 36 6.89 -9.77 -21.82
C PRO A 36 5.59 -9.20 -21.23
N VAL A 37 5.35 -9.45 -19.95
CA VAL A 37 4.12 -9.00 -19.26
C VAL A 37 4.07 -7.48 -19.14
N GLY A 38 5.23 -6.82 -18.98
CA GLY A 38 5.34 -5.35 -18.97
C GLY A 38 4.62 -4.65 -17.80
N LYS A 39 4.25 -5.38 -16.74
CA LYS A 39 3.57 -4.84 -15.55
C LYS A 39 4.46 -4.97 -14.33
N GLN A 40 4.43 -3.94 -13.49
CA GLN A 40 5.05 -3.99 -12.17
C GLN A 40 4.33 -5.00 -11.27
N ALA A 41 5.06 -5.63 -10.35
CA ALA A 41 4.48 -6.47 -9.31
C ALA A 41 3.58 -5.63 -8.37
N PRO A 42 2.59 -6.25 -7.69
CA PRO A 42 1.85 -5.56 -6.65
C PRO A 42 2.78 -4.98 -5.58
N GLY A 43 2.51 -3.74 -5.17
CA GLY A 43 3.38 -2.98 -4.29
C GLY A 43 3.03 -3.18 -2.81
N PHE A 44 3.50 -4.27 -2.22
CA PHE A 44 3.43 -4.44 -0.76
C PHE A 44 4.65 -5.20 -0.24
N TYR A 45 5.00 -4.96 1.02
CA TYR A 45 6.09 -5.63 1.71
C TYR A 45 5.67 -6.02 3.12
N ARG A 46 5.88 -7.29 3.48
CA ARG A 46 5.39 -7.86 4.74
C ARG A 46 6.52 -8.35 5.62
N TYR A 47 6.43 -8.05 6.90
CA TYR A 47 7.39 -8.48 7.91
C TYR A 47 6.71 -8.60 9.28
N LYS A 48 7.42 -9.16 10.26
CA LYS A 48 6.95 -9.25 11.65
C LYS A 48 7.66 -8.25 12.55
N LEU A 49 6.94 -7.73 13.52
CA LEU A 49 7.46 -6.94 14.64
C LEU A 49 6.91 -7.51 15.96
N GLY A 50 7.72 -8.32 16.63
CA GLY A 50 7.24 -9.13 17.76
C GLY A 50 6.12 -10.08 17.31
N SER A 51 4.96 -10.00 17.96
CA SER A 51 3.75 -10.76 17.59
C SER A 51 2.94 -10.14 16.45
N HIS A 52 3.25 -8.90 16.05
CA HIS A 52 2.50 -8.20 15.01
C HIS A 52 2.99 -8.59 13.61
N GLU A 53 2.05 -8.69 12.67
CA GLU A 53 2.36 -8.70 11.24
C GLU A 53 2.17 -7.29 10.67
N ILE A 54 3.20 -6.78 10.02
CA ILE A 54 3.20 -5.46 9.39
C ILE A 54 3.22 -5.64 7.88
N THR A 55 2.33 -4.95 7.18
CA THR A 55 2.33 -4.86 5.72
C THR A 55 2.43 -3.41 5.30
N VAL A 56 3.55 -3.02 4.70
CA VAL A 56 3.65 -1.74 3.98
C VAL A 56 2.92 -1.94 2.66
N VAL A 57 1.96 -1.07 2.36
CA VAL A 57 1.16 -1.12 1.13
C VAL A 57 1.37 0.20 0.42
N THR A 58 2.15 0.20 -0.66
CA THR A 58 2.47 1.46 -1.32
C THR A 58 1.25 2.03 -2.02
N ASP A 59 1.01 3.33 -1.83
CA ASP A 59 0.11 4.09 -2.70
C ASP A 59 0.80 4.44 -4.02
N GLY A 60 2.12 4.27 -4.10
CA GLY A 60 2.96 4.53 -5.25
C GLY A 60 3.90 5.70 -5.01
N ALA A 61 4.18 6.46 -6.07
CA ALA A 61 5.12 7.58 -6.03
C ALA A 61 4.68 8.73 -6.93
N ARG A 62 5.20 9.93 -6.66
CA ARG A 62 5.02 11.11 -7.50
C ARG A 62 6.36 11.78 -7.74
N SER A 63 6.72 11.93 -9.02
CA SER A 63 7.94 12.63 -9.42
C SER A 63 7.60 13.95 -10.10
N PHE A 64 8.33 15.01 -9.77
CA PHE A 64 8.15 16.34 -10.36
C PHE A 64 9.47 17.14 -10.34
N PRO A 65 9.62 18.17 -11.20
CA PRO A 65 10.81 19.01 -11.19
C PRO A 65 11.01 19.65 -9.82
N LEU A 66 12.23 19.61 -9.28
CA LEU A 66 12.61 20.17 -7.99
C LEU A 66 12.40 21.69 -8.00
N PRO A 67 11.40 22.20 -7.26
CA PRO A 67 11.23 23.65 -7.09
C PRO A 67 12.34 24.24 -6.22
N ASP A 68 12.70 25.49 -6.47
CA ASP A 68 13.74 26.19 -5.69
C ASP A 68 13.35 26.37 -4.22
N THR A 69 12.06 26.29 -3.90
CA THR A 69 11.49 26.45 -2.56
C THR A 69 11.17 25.12 -1.87
N PHE A 70 11.54 23.98 -2.46
CA PHE A 70 11.18 22.66 -1.92
C PHE A 70 11.83 22.39 -0.56
N VAL A 71 13.12 22.71 -0.44
CA VAL A 71 13.85 22.68 0.83
C VAL A 71 14.09 24.13 1.24
N SER A 72 13.17 24.67 2.04
CA SER A 72 13.08 26.11 2.32
C SER A 72 14.30 26.73 3.01
N ASN A 73 15.13 25.91 3.64
CA ASN A 73 16.33 26.31 4.37
C ASN A 73 17.65 25.95 3.66
N ALA A 74 17.62 25.55 2.38
CA ALA A 74 18.80 25.21 1.60
C ALA A 74 18.73 25.79 0.18
N LYS A 75 19.89 26.04 -0.44
CA LYS A 75 19.94 26.41 -1.85
C LYS A 75 19.74 25.16 -2.71
N LYS A 76 19.12 25.32 -3.88
CA LYS A 76 18.88 24.22 -4.82
C LYS A 76 20.15 23.48 -5.23
N ASP A 77 21.28 24.17 -5.37
CA ASP A 77 22.56 23.53 -5.71
C ASP A 77 23.04 22.58 -4.60
N ASP A 78 22.85 22.96 -3.33
CA ASP A 78 23.19 22.12 -2.19
C ASP A 78 22.26 20.89 -2.14
N VAL A 79 20.97 21.07 -2.43
CA VAL A 79 20.00 19.96 -2.54
C VAL A 79 20.39 19.02 -3.68
N ASN A 80 20.73 19.55 -4.85
CA ASN A 80 21.16 18.76 -6.00
C ASN A 80 22.47 18.00 -5.73
N ALA A 81 23.42 18.61 -5.02
CA ALA A 81 24.65 17.92 -4.60
C ALA A 81 24.33 16.75 -3.65
N ALA A 82 23.38 16.92 -2.73
CA ALA A 82 22.92 15.85 -1.84
C ALA A 82 22.21 14.72 -2.61
N LEU A 83 21.35 15.06 -3.58
CA LEU A 83 20.70 14.08 -4.46
C LEU A 83 21.74 13.26 -5.24
N GLU A 84 22.72 13.93 -5.84
CA GLU A 84 23.79 13.28 -6.60
C GLU A 84 24.66 12.36 -5.73
N ALA A 85 25.01 12.80 -4.51
CA ALA A 85 25.73 11.98 -3.54
C ALA A 85 24.92 10.74 -3.10
N ALA A 86 23.58 10.81 -3.15
CA ALA A 86 22.67 9.69 -2.91
C ALA A 86 22.34 8.88 -4.17
N HIS A 87 23.00 9.15 -5.31
CA HIS A 87 22.72 8.55 -6.61
C HIS A 87 21.28 8.74 -7.12
N LEU A 88 20.67 9.87 -6.74
CA LEU A 88 19.34 10.28 -7.19
C LEU A 88 19.44 11.32 -8.33
N PRO A 89 18.42 11.40 -9.21
CA PRO A 89 18.41 12.38 -10.29
C PRO A 89 18.46 13.82 -9.77
N ARG A 90 19.27 14.65 -10.41
CA ARG A 90 19.25 16.09 -10.19
C ARG A 90 17.94 16.71 -10.69
N ASP A 91 17.60 17.86 -10.13
CA ASP A 91 16.46 18.70 -10.53
C ASP A 91 15.10 17.99 -10.49
N THR A 92 15.00 16.86 -9.81
CA THR A 92 13.80 16.04 -9.69
C THR A 92 13.62 15.62 -8.24
N VAL A 93 12.39 15.68 -7.76
CA VAL A 93 11.99 15.06 -6.49
C VAL A 93 11.05 13.92 -6.78
N THR A 94 11.28 12.78 -6.13
CA THR A 94 10.33 11.67 -6.08
C THR A 94 9.86 11.48 -4.65
N LEU A 95 8.56 11.66 -4.43
CA LEU A 95 7.91 11.32 -3.17
C LEU A 95 7.31 9.92 -3.29
N VAL A 96 7.53 9.10 -2.27
CA VAL A 96 6.97 7.74 -2.16
C VAL A 96 5.98 7.70 -1.02
N PHE A 97 4.84 7.04 -1.23
CA PHE A 97 3.73 7.03 -0.29
C PHE A 97 3.53 5.60 0.19
N ASN A 98 3.79 5.37 1.49
CA ASN A 98 3.85 4.03 2.07
C ASN A 98 2.96 3.89 3.31
N PRO A 99 1.62 3.91 3.14
CA PRO A 99 0.71 3.48 4.20
C PRO A 99 1.06 2.10 4.76
N ILE A 100 0.67 1.87 6.01
CA ILE A 100 1.02 0.65 6.74
C ILE A 100 -0.25 -0.01 7.27
N VAL A 101 -0.34 -1.33 7.16
CA VAL A 101 -1.34 -2.13 7.87
C VAL A 101 -0.67 -2.97 8.95
N VAL A 102 -1.20 -2.90 10.16
CA VAL A 102 -0.76 -3.62 11.34
C VAL A 102 -1.83 -4.64 11.72
N ASN A 103 -1.46 -5.91 11.72
CA ASN A 103 -2.27 -6.98 12.28
C ASN A 103 -1.71 -7.37 13.65
N THR A 104 -2.48 -7.08 14.70
CA THR A 104 -2.11 -7.38 16.10
C THR A 104 -2.49 -8.81 16.52
N GLY A 105 -3.18 -9.55 15.66
CA GLY A 105 -3.84 -10.82 15.97
C GLY A 105 -5.26 -10.66 16.51
N SER A 106 -5.60 -9.49 17.08
CA SER A 106 -6.95 -9.16 17.56
C SER A 106 -7.61 -8.01 16.80
N LYS A 107 -6.81 -7.19 16.12
CA LYS A 107 -7.23 -6.02 15.34
C LYS A 107 -6.42 -5.89 14.06
N LEU A 108 -7.08 -5.40 13.02
CA LEU A 108 -6.45 -4.99 11.77
C LEU A 108 -6.55 -3.48 11.61
N ILE A 109 -5.40 -2.82 11.63
CA ILE A 109 -5.29 -1.36 11.73
C ILE A 109 -4.55 -0.84 10.51
N ALA A 110 -5.15 0.11 9.79
CA ALA A 110 -4.45 0.86 8.74
C ALA A 110 -3.94 2.20 9.28
N ILE A 111 -2.74 2.59 8.88
CA ILE A 111 -2.12 3.88 9.18
C ILE A 111 -1.94 4.60 7.85
N ASP A 112 -2.68 5.70 7.71
CA ASP A 112 -2.90 6.46 6.47
C ASP A 112 -3.51 5.63 5.32
N THR A 113 -3.96 6.31 4.27
CA THR A 113 -4.75 5.66 3.20
C THR A 113 -4.38 6.06 1.76
N GLY A 114 -3.33 6.84 1.56
CA GLY A 114 -2.92 7.25 0.22
C GLY A 114 -3.82 8.33 -0.39
N TYR A 115 -3.57 8.65 -1.66
CA TYR A 115 -4.36 9.61 -2.45
C TYR A 115 -5.79 9.11 -2.79
N GLY A 116 -6.07 7.83 -2.55
CA GLY A 116 -7.35 7.21 -2.84
C GLY A 116 -7.56 6.83 -4.30
N ALA A 117 -8.53 5.95 -4.53
CA ALA A 117 -8.75 5.33 -5.82
C ALA A 117 -9.19 6.32 -6.92
N ALA A 118 -9.71 7.49 -6.55
CA ALA A 118 -10.06 8.55 -7.50
C ALA A 118 -8.83 9.17 -8.19
N GLU A 119 -7.64 9.07 -7.60
CA GLU A 119 -6.38 9.56 -8.17
C GLU A 119 -5.62 8.51 -9.00
N ALA A 120 -6.09 7.26 -9.01
CA ALA A 120 -5.57 6.18 -9.86
C ALA A 120 -6.01 6.35 -11.33
N LYS A 121 -5.59 7.46 -11.96
CA LYS A 121 -5.89 7.81 -13.36
C LYS A 121 -4.82 7.24 -14.29
N PRO A 122 -5.09 7.09 -15.60
CA PRO A 122 -4.05 6.74 -16.57
C PRO A 122 -2.86 7.70 -16.47
N ASN A 123 -1.64 7.15 -16.48
CA ASN A 123 -0.37 7.87 -16.36
C ASN A 123 -0.09 8.49 -14.97
N THR A 124 -0.87 8.17 -13.93
CA THR A 124 -0.45 8.45 -12.55
C THR A 124 0.32 7.26 -11.98
N THR A 125 1.26 7.54 -11.10
CA THR A 125 2.08 6.53 -10.40
C THR A 125 1.74 6.45 -8.91
N HIS A 126 0.65 7.11 -8.47
CA HIS A 126 0.11 7.09 -7.10
C HIS A 126 -1.40 6.76 -7.11
N GLY A 127 -2.06 6.68 -5.95
CA GLY A 127 -3.46 6.24 -5.82
C GLY A 127 -3.66 4.72 -5.84
N GLN A 128 -2.57 3.96 -5.70
CA GLN A 128 -2.57 2.49 -5.85
C GLN A 128 -2.91 1.74 -4.56
N TYR A 129 -3.09 2.44 -3.43
CA TYR A 129 -3.20 1.82 -2.11
C TYR A 129 -4.30 0.75 -2.05
N GLN A 130 -5.53 1.04 -2.48
CA GLN A 130 -6.66 0.09 -2.41
C GLN A 130 -6.42 -1.16 -3.26
N GLN A 131 -5.79 -1.01 -4.43
CA GLN A 131 -5.43 -2.13 -5.29
C GLN A 131 -4.35 -3.00 -4.65
N ASN A 132 -3.31 -2.38 -4.09
CA ASN A 132 -2.21 -3.09 -3.44
C ASN A 132 -2.66 -3.74 -2.11
N LEU A 133 -3.60 -3.14 -1.40
CA LEU A 133 -4.22 -3.70 -0.20
C LEU A 133 -4.94 -5.01 -0.53
N ALA A 134 -5.77 -5.01 -1.57
CA ALA A 134 -6.44 -6.22 -2.05
C ALA A 134 -5.44 -7.28 -2.54
N ALA A 135 -4.41 -6.87 -3.29
CA ALA A 135 -3.36 -7.76 -3.76
C ALA A 135 -2.52 -8.37 -2.62
N ALA A 136 -2.41 -7.68 -1.49
CA ALA A 136 -1.82 -8.19 -0.25
C ALA A 136 -2.74 -9.21 0.48
N GLY A 137 -3.94 -9.47 -0.04
CA GLY A 137 -4.93 -10.36 0.58
C GLY A 137 -5.67 -9.72 1.75
N ILE A 138 -5.67 -8.40 1.86
CA ILE A 138 -6.34 -7.65 2.91
C ILE A 138 -7.64 -7.08 2.37
N ASP A 139 -8.77 -7.52 2.93
CA ASP A 139 -10.09 -6.95 2.64
C ASP A 139 -10.25 -5.64 3.42
N ALA A 140 -10.53 -4.54 2.73
CA ALA A 140 -10.77 -3.24 3.37
C ALA A 140 -11.93 -3.26 4.38
N ARG A 141 -12.89 -4.19 4.22
CA ARG A 141 -13.99 -4.39 5.18
C ARG A 141 -13.54 -5.07 6.47
N ALA A 142 -12.39 -5.73 6.47
CA ALA A 142 -11.83 -6.38 7.66
C ALA A 142 -10.98 -5.42 8.51
N ILE A 143 -10.71 -4.20 8.04
CA ILE A 143 -9.99 -3.19 8.83
C ILE A 143 -10.93 -2.67 9.93
N ASP A 144 -10.47 -2.80 11.17
CA ASP A 144 -11.17 -2.35 12.38
C ASP A 144 -10.99 -0.85 12.63
N THR A 145 -9.80 -0.34 12.32
CA THR A 145 -9.40 1.03 12.66
C THR A 145 -8.52 1.60 11.55
N VAL A 146 -8.82 2.83 11.14
CA VAL A 146 -7.92 3.63 10.31
C VAL A 146 -7.39 4.77 11.16
N ILE A 147 -6.07 4.86 11.30
CA ILE A 147 -5.38 5.94 12.01
C ILE A 147 -4.80 6.88 10.95
N ILE A 148 -5.14 8.15 11.02
CA ILE A 148 -4.60 9.19 10.17
C ILE A 148 -3.47 9.91 10.92
N SER A 149 -2.34 10.11 10.25
CA SER A 149 -1.22 10.88 10.80
C SER A 149 -1.48 12.39 10.71
N HIS A 150 -2.00 12.86 9.58
CA HIS A 150 -2.38 14.26 9.33
C HIS A 150 -3.28 14.40 8.08
N TYR A 151 -3.75 15.61 7.80
CA TYR A 151 -4.85 15.89 6.86
C TYR A 151 -4.41 16.28 5.44
N HIS A 152 -3.24 15.85 4.99
CA HIS A 152 -2.90 16.00 3.58
C HIS A 152 -3.63 14.97 2.71
N ALA A 153 -3.87 15.34 1.45
CA ALA A 153 -4.62 14.54 0.49
C ALA A 153 -4.07 13.12 0.30
N ASP A 154 -2.74 12.96 0.34
CA ASP A 154 -2.04 11.67 0.25
C ASP A 154 -2.20 10.77 1.49
N HIS A 155 -2.93 11.22 2.51
CA HIS A 155 -3.19 10.47 3.73
C HIS A 155 -4.68 10.21 3.92
N VAL A 156 -5.54 11.21 3.67
CA VAL A 156 -6.98 11.12 3.97
C VAL A 156 -7.84 10.74 2.78
N ASN A 157 -7.41 10.98 1.54
CA ASN A 157 -8.31 10.80 0.40
C ASN A 157 -8.68 9.35 0.15
N GLY A 158 -7.82 8.41 0.53
CA GLY A 158 -8.13 6.99 0.49
C GLY A 158 -9.18 6.50 1.48
N LEU A 159 -9.67 7.35 2.40
CA LEU A 159 -10.86 7.07 3.20
C LEU A 159 -12.11 6.92 2.34
N LEU A 160 -12.10 7.50 1.13
CA LEU A 160 -13.16 7.38 0.15
C LEU A 160 -12.74 6.43 -0.99
N GLY A 161 -13.68 5.61 -1.45
CA GLY A 161 -13.58 4.85 -2.69
C GLY A 161 -13.76 5.75 -3.91
N ALA A 162 -13.60 5.18 -5.10
CA ALA A 162 -13.78 5.90 -6.37
C ALA A 162 -15.22 6.42 -6.59
N ASP A 163 -16.19 5.91 -5.81
CA ASP A 163 -17.59 6.33 -5.82
C ASP A 163 -17.94 7.30 -4.68
N ASP A 164 -16.93 7.89 -4.02
CA ASP A 164 -17.06 8.79 -2.87
C ASP A 164 -17.78 8.18 -1.65
N LYS A 165 -17.84 6.84 -1.56
CA LYS A 165 -18.32 6.13 -0.37
C LYS A 165 -17.15 5.71 0.53
N PRO A 166 -17.38 5.43 1.83
CA PRO A 166 -16.33 4.94 2.71
C PRO A 166 -15.61 3.70 2.17
N ALA A 167 -14.29 3.77 2.00
CA ALA A 167 -13.46 2.65 1.56
C ALA A 167 -13.31 1.58 2.65
N PHE A 168 -13.41 1.97 3.92
CA PHE A 168 -13.30 1.12 5.11
C PHE A 168 -14.63 1.10 5.88
N PRO A 169 -15.67 0.41 5.36
CA PRO A 169 -17.05 0.56 5.82
C PRO A 169 -17.34 -0.03 7.21
N ASN A 170 -16.36 -0.61 7.89
CA ASN A 170 -16.48 -1.12 9.27
C ASN A 170 -15.52 -0.43 10.25
N ALA A 171 -14.61 0.42 9.75
CA ALA A 171 -13.56 0.98 10.58
C ALA A 171 -14.05 2.18 11.40
N GLU A 172 -13.55 2.29 12.62
CA GLU A 172 -13.41 3.57 13.32
C GLU A 172 -12.26 4.36 12.69
N ILE A 173 -12.41 5.69 12.61
CA ILE A 173 -11.38 6.57 12.04
C ILE A 173 -10.80 7.42 13.16
N LEU A 174 -9.52 7.22 13.46
CA LEU A 174 -8.80 7.97 14.49
C LEU A 174 -7.95 9.05 13.84
N VAL A 175 -8.14 10.30 14.25
CA VAL A 175 -7.42 11.46 13.70
C VAL A 175 -6.78 12.31 14.80
N PRO A 176 -5.68 13.06 14.57
CA PRO A 176 -5.10 13.92 15.60
C PRO A 176 -6.07 15.06 15.93
N ALA A 177 -6.31 15.30 17.23
CA ALA A 177 -7.24 16.33 17.68
C ALA A 177 -6.87 17.74 17.18
N ALA A 178 -5.58 18.07 17.18
CA ALA A 178 -5.07 19.36 16.70
C ALA A 178 -5.31 19.55 15.19
N GLU A 179 -5.03 18.52 14.39
CA GLU A 179 -5.29 18.53 12.94
C GLU A 179 -6.78 18.66 12.64
N HIS A 180 -7.61 17.83 13.29
CA HIS A 180 -9.06 17.89 13.11
C HIS A 180 -9.59 19.27 13.44
N LYS A 181 -9.16 19.86 14.56
CA LYS A 181 -9.56 21.21 14.95
C LYS A 181 -9.18 22.25 13.89
N PHE A 182 -7.96 22.20 13.36
CA PHE A 182 -7.50 23.18 12.37
C PHE A 182 -8.27 23.04 11.05
N TRP A 183 -8.24 21.84 10.45
CA TRP A 183 -8.82 21.61 9.13
C TRP A 183 -10.35 21.66 9.12
N MET A 184 -10.96 21.46 10.28
CA MET A 184 -12.41 21.53 10.44
C MET A 184 -12.92 22.86 11.03
N ASP A 185 -12.08 23.89 11.16
CA ASP A 185 -12.49 25.22 11.59
C ASP A 185 -12.83 26.16 10.41
N ASP A 186 -14.02 26.78 10.44
CA ASP A 186 -14.45 27.70 9.39
C ASP A 186 -13.66 29.01 9.40
N GLY A 187 -13.18 29.43 10.58
CA GLY A 187 -12.31 30.59 10.71
C GLY A 187 -10.97 30.38 10.01
N GLU A 188 -10.31 29.25 10.23
CA GLU A 188 -9.08 28.87 9.54
C GLU A 188 -9.30 28.77 8.03
N MET A 189 -10.38 28.12 7.60
CA MET A 189 -10.73 28.05 6.18
C MET A 189 -10.93 29.43 5.56
N SER A 190 -11.56 30.37 6.27
CA SER A 190 -11.77 31.75 5.79
C SER A 190 -10.47 32.55 5.63
N ARG A 191 -9.45 32.24 6.44
CA ARG A 191 -8.11 32.85 6.40
C ARG A 191 -7.18 32.17 5.41
N ALA A 192 -7.56 31.02 4.85
CA ALA A 192 -6.72 30.24 3.96
C ALA A 192 -6.34 31.04 2.70
N SER A 193 -5.05 31.00 2.37
CA SER A 193 -4.55 31.64 1.16
C SER A 193 -5.20 31.06 -0.11
N PRO A 194 -5.53 31.90 -1.10
CA PRO A 194 -6.08 31.42 -2.37
C PRO A 194 -5.21 30.35 -3.02
N GLY A 195 -5.85 29.40 -3.70
CA GLY A 195 -5.17 28.29 -4.38
C GLY A 195 -5.07 27.06 -3.49
N ARG A 196 -3.84 26.57 -3.25
CA ARG A 196 -3.59 25.26 -2.63
C ARG A 196 -4.28 25.11 -1.27
N MET A 197 -4.12 26.08 -0.36
CA MET A 197 -4.67 25.95 1.00
C MET A 197 -6.20 25.90 1.00
N GLN A 198 -6.88 26.79 0.29
CA GLN A 198 -8.34 26.72 0.13
C GLN A 198 -8.79 25.39 -0.49
N GLY A 199 -8.04 24.86 -1.46
CA GLY A 199 -8.29 23.55 -2.05
C GLY A 199 -8.23 22.42 -1.01
N LEU A 200 -7.17 22.41 -0.18
CA LEU A 200 -7.00 21.41 0.89
C LEU A 200 -8.13 21.48 1.92
N PHE A 201 -8.55 22.67 2.37
CA PHE A 201 -9.69 22.80 3.26
C PHE A 201 -10.97 22.22 2.63
N LYS A 202 -11.27 22.56 1.37
CA LYS A 202 -12.45 22.04 0.67
C LYS A 202 -12.42 20.52 0.51
N ASP A 203 -11.26 19.96 0.18
CA ASP A 203 -11.10 18.52 0.03
C ASP A 203 -11.27 17.81 1.38
N ASN A 204 -10.67 18.34 2.45
CA ASN A 204 -10.85 17.82 3.80
C ASN A 204 -12.31 17.88 4.26
N ARG A 205 -13.05 18.95 3.92
CA ARG A 205 -14.51 19.01 4.17
C ARG A 205 -15.28 17.93 3.42
N ARG A 206 -14.88 17.62 2.18
CA ARG A 206 -15.50 16.57 1.37
C ARG A 206 -15.23 15.19 1.98
N VAL A 207 -13.96 14.88 2.26
CA VAL A 207 -13.52 13.60 2.83
C VAL A 207 -14.13 13.38 4.21
N MET A 208 -14.00 14.37 5.11
CA MET A 208 -14.47 14.30 6.50
C MET A 208 -15.92 14.75 6.62
N SER A 209 -16.80 14.11 5.84
CA SER A 209 -18.25 14.34 5.87
C SER A 209 -19.03 13.04 5.97
N GLY A 210 -20.35 13.16 6.19
CA GLY A 210 -21.27 12.02 6.14
C GLY A 210 -20.85 10.86 7.05
N GLU A 211 -20.77 9.65 6.47
CA GLU A 211 -20.42 8.44 7.20
C GLU A 211 -18.97 8.42 7.72
N ILE A 212 -18.04 9.08 7.03
CA ILE A 212 -16.65 9.21 7.50
C ILE A 212 -16.63 9.97 8.82
N LEU A 213 -17.22 11.16 8.83
CA LEU A 213 -17.25 12.02 10.02
C LEU A 213 -17.98 11.37 11.21
N LYS A 214 -19.07 10.64 10.96
CA LYS A 214 -19.81 9.92 12.01
C LYS A 214 -18.98 8.85 12.72
N ARG A 215 -17.91 8.37 12.08
CA ARG A 215 -17.01 7.32 12.61
C ARG A 215 -15.67 7.90 13.05
N THR A 216 -15.49 9.21 12.91
CA THR A 216 -14.27 9.90 13.29
C THR A 216 -14.27 10.14 14.80
N ALA A 217 -13.24 9.62 15.47
CA ALA A 217 -12.85 10.02 16.80
C ALA A 217 -11.47 10.70 16.74
N THR A 218 -11.20 11.57 17.73
CA THR A 218 -9.92 12.27 17.81
C THR A 218 -9.02 11.61 18.84
N TYR A 219 -7.70 11.71 18.64
CA TYR A 219 -6.70 11.29 19.61
C TYR A 219 -5.71 12.40 19.93
N GLU A 220 -5.13 12.30 21.13
CA GLU A 220 -4.06 13.18 21.61
C GLU A 220 -2.70 12.50 21.47
N TRP A 221 -1.65 13.31 21.38
CA TRP A 221 -0.27 12.82 21.35
C TRP A 221 0.16 12.20 22.68
N GLY A 222 1.08 11.22 22.63
CA GLY A 222 1.62 10.55 23.81
C GLY A 222 0.64 9.56 24.46
N LYS A 223 -0.40 9.13 23.72
CA LYS A 223 -1.42 8.18 24.19
C LYS A 223 -1.34 6.89 23.39
N GLU A 224 -1.64 5.77 24.04
CA GLU A 224 -1.97 4.55 23.32
C GLU A 224 -3.34 4.73 22.68
N ILE A 225 -3.40 4.65 21.35
CA ILE A 225 -4.60 4.94 20.54
C ILE A 225 -5.22 3.68 19.94
N ALA A 226 -4.45 2.59 19.90
CA ALA A 226 -4.90 1.23 19.62
C ALA A 226 -3.93 0.25 20.30
N PRO A 227 -4.31 -1.03 20.51
CA PRO A 227 -3.45 -1.99 21.19
C PRO A 227 -2.05 -2.08 20.56
N GLY A 228 -1.03 -1.72 21.33
CA GLY A 228 0.38 -1.71 20.89
C GLY A 228 0.77 -0.53 19.99
N ILE A 229 -0.07 0.50 19.85
CA ILE A 229 0.16 1.69 19.02
C ILE A 229 0.02 2.96 19.87
N THR A 230 1.15 3.65 20.06
CA THR A 230 1.23 4.92 20.79
C THR A 230 1.48 6.06 19.84
N SER A 231 0.67 7.12 19.94
CA SER A 231 0.87 8.37 19.20
C SER A 231 2.08 9.13 19.75
N VAL A 232 2.91 9.68 18.87
CA VAL A 232 4.07 10.52 19.24
C VAL A 232 3.97 11.82 18.46
N ALA A 233 4.07 12.95 19.17
CA ALA A 233 4.06 14.27 18.52
C ALA A 233 5.33 14.45 17.68
N THR A 234 5.19 15.02 16.49
CA THR A 234 6.28 15.31 15.54
C THR A 234 6.25 16.76 15.12
#